data_AF-U6MJ12-F1
#
_entry.id   AF-U6MJ12-F1
#
_cell.length_a   1.000
_cell.length_b   1.000
_cell.length_c   1.000
_cell.angle_alpha   90.00
_cell.angle_beta   90.00
_cell.angle_gamma   90.00
#
_symmetry.space_group_name_H-M   'P 1'
#
loop_
_entity.id
_entity.type
_entity.pdbx_description
1 polymer ?
#
loop_
_entity_poly.entity_id
_entity_poly.type
_entity_poly.pdbx_seq_one_letter_code
_entity_poly.pdbx_strand_id
1 'polypeptide(L)'
;MTAAEAANSSSPAAAAAATSSAAAAAGEAASSGASFASPLSPPSSSAAGARTTAAAGAAAAAAAGGGGDRDGESLLQLPHLPLSSDDILMLQQQEEQQQQQQQQQQHYLRPQELLAFDCDIETILKCKPLKEQRVKLLCDKLKEILMEEGNVQPVNTPVTVVGDIHGQFHDLMQMFKCAGTCPSVNFLFLGDYVDRGFNSLECVTLVFLLKVRYRHRITIIRGNHESRQITQVGLARQVPRYRVFDYLPLSALIEGQIFCPHAGLSPQLDSLDAVRALQRHQEVPHEGPMCDLLWSDPEDQLEGWGVSPRGAGFYERMVCSASPELINSSWR
;
A
#
# COMPACT_ATOMS: atom_id res chain seq x y z
N MET A 1 22.40 48.62 53.38
CA MET A 1 21.44 49.24 52.43
C MET A 1 21.65 48.51 51.11
N THR A 2 20.86 47.58 50.60
CA THR A 2 19.53 46.96 50.83
C THR A 2 19.66 45.59 50.12
N ALA A 3 19.42 44.42 50.73
CA ALA A 3 18.14 43.70 50.79
C ALA A 3 17.31 43.81 49.49
N ALA A 4 16.73 42.78 48.86
CA ALA A 4 16.55 41.35 49.11
C ALA A 4 15.88 40.74 47.84
N GLU A 5 15.91 39.41 47.72
CA GLU A 5 14.80 38.48 47.35
C GLU A 5 13.87 38.79 46.13
N ALA A 6 13.31 37.85 45.36
CA ALA A 6 13.35 36.40 45.29
C ALA A 6 12.61 35.96 43.99
N ALA A 7 12.94 34.76 43.52
CA ALA A 7 12.09 33.71 42.93
C ALA A 7 10.85 34.08 42.05
N ASN A 8 10.79 33.41 40.89
CA ASN A 8 9.83 32.32 40.58
C ASN A 8 9.10 32.42 39.22
N SER A 9 9.14 31.27 38.54
CA SER A 9 8.09 30.63 37.72
C SER A 9 7.66 31.16 36.34
N SER A 10 7.45 30.14 35.47
CA SER A 10 6.40 29.97 34.45
C SER A 10 6.78 30.15 32.97
N SER A 11 6.83 29.02 32.25
CA SER A 11 6.39 28.92 30.84
C SER A 11 4.87 29.15 30.76
N PRO A 12 4.30 29.57 29.62
CA PRO A 12 3.86 28.60 28.61
C PRO A 12 3.94 29.03 27.13
N ALA A 13 3.67 28.04 26.29
CA ALA A 13 3.55 28.02 24.84
C ALA A 13 2.73 29.16 24.19
N ALA A 14 3.07 29.48 22.94
CA ALA A 14 2.20 30.20 22.02
C ALA A 14 2.08 29.43 20.69
N ALA A 15 0.89 28.87 20.48
CA ALA A 15 0.39 28.37 19.21
C ALA A 15 0.07 29.55 18.29
N ALA A 16 0.46 29.46 17.01
CA ALA A 16 0.01 30.37 15.96
C ALA A 16 -0.88 29.60 14.98
N ALA A 17 -2.18 29.78 15.12
CA ALA A 17 -3.19 29.35 14.16
C ALA A 17 -3.30 30.40 13.04
N ALA A 18 -3.22 29.97 11.78
CA ALA A 18 -3.55 30.79 10.63
C ALA A 18 -4.92 30.37 10.08
N THR A 19 -5.87 31.29 10.14
CA THR A 19 -7.23 31.20 9.60
C THR A 19 -7.37 32.06 8.35
N SER A 20 -7.96 31.51 7.29
CA SER A 20 -8.73 32.24 6.26
C SER A 20 -9.57 31.21 5.47
N SER A 21 -10.84 31.01 5.81
CA SER A 21 -12.05 31.67 5.27
C SER A 21 -12.39 31.33 3.80
N ALA A 22 -13.36 30.43 3.62
CA ALA A 22 -14.22 30.39 2.43
C ALA A 22 -15.67 30.16 2.90
N ALA A 23 -16.59 30.98 2.38
CA ALA A 23 -17.99 31.03 2.77
C ALA A 23 -18.90 30.63 1.61
N ALA A 24 -20.06 30.06 1.99
CA ALA A 24 -21.33 29.90 1.26
C ALA A 24 -21.36 28.85 0.12
N ALA A 25 -22.44 28.11 -0.17
CA ALA A 25 -23.85 28.20 0.22
C ALA A 25 -24.55 26.82 0.12
N ALA A 26 -25.73 26.75 0.74
CA ALA A 26 -26.58 25.57 0.96
C ALA A 26 -27.34 25.04 -0.28
N GLY A 27 -27.86 23.81 -0.15
CA GLY A 27 -28.90 23.24 -1.00
C GLY A 27 -29.42 21.90 -0.48
N GLU A 28 -30.66 21.91 0.05
CA GLU A 28 -31.43 20.78 0.55
C GLU A 28 -31.76 19.73 -0.52
N ALA A 29 -31.96 18.45 -0.14
CA ALA A 29 -33.27 17.77 -0.20
C ALA A 29 -33.20 16.23 -0.14
N ALA A 30 -34.10 15.71 0.71
CA ALA A 30 -35.01 14.58 0.50
C ALA A 30 -34.55 13.11 0.57
N SER A 31 -35.40 12.40 1.31
CA SER A 31 -35.43 11.02 1.78
C SER A 31 -35.99 9.99 0.80
N SER A 32 -35.52 8.75 0.88
CA SER A 32 -36.29 7.48 0.84
C SER A 32 -35.27 6.34 0.99
N GLY A 33 -35.44 5.26 1.77
CA GLY A 33 -36.65 4.61 2.24
C GLY A 33 -36.84 3.29 1.49
N ALA A 34 -36.02 2.27 1.76
CA ALA A 34 -36.34 0.89 1.39
C ALA A 34 -35.55 -0.12 2.24
N SER A 35 -36.32 -0.94 2.96
CA SER A 35 -35.98 -2.04 3.84
C SER A 35 -36.08 -3.40 3.12
N PHE A 36 -35.16 -4.33 3.37
CA PHE A 36 -35.36 -5.80 3.21
C PHE A 36 -34.31 -6.51 4.08
N ALA A 37 -34.64 -7.04 5.26
CA ALA A 37 -35.25 -8.34 5.56
C ALA A 37 -34.33 -9.55 5.26
N SER A 38 -33.73 -10.10 6.33
CA SER A 38 -33.08 -11.42 6.39
C SER A 38 -34.10 -12.57 6.29
N PRO A 39 -33.65 -13.82 6.03
CA PRO A 39 -33.74 -14.82 7.12
C PRO A 39 -32.67 -15.94 7.15
N LEU A 40 -32.37 -16.35 8.40
CA LEU A 40 -32.27 -17.73 8.95
C LEU A 40 -31.18 -18.73 8.51
N SER A 41 -30.48 -19.26 9.53
CA SER A 41 -29.73 -20.54 9.61
C SER A 41 -30.45 -21.48 10.61
N PRO A 42 -29.97 -22.72 10.92
CA PRO A 42 -29.39 -23.83 10.14
C PRO A 42 -30.12 -25.17 10.44
N PRO A 43 -29.54 -26.35 10.10
CA PRO A 43 -29.23 -27.28 11.19
C PRO A 43 -27.89 -28.04 11.09
N SER A 44 -27.57 -28.65 12.23
CA SER A 44 -26.39 -29.38 12.70
C SER A 44 -26.07 -30.73 12.04
N SER A 45 -24.78 -31.13 12.05
CA SER A 45 -24.39 -32.49 12.49
C SER A 45 -22.89 -32.60 12.84
N SER A 46 -22.63 -33.35 13.92
CA SER A 46 -21.38 -33.92 14.43
C SER A 46 -20.80 -35.00 13.47
N ALA A 47 -19.60 -35.57 13.51
CA ALA A 47 -18.60 -35.84 14.54
C ALA A 47 -17.31 -36.42 13.87
N ALA A 48 -16.25 -36.61 14.68
CA ALA A 48 -15.06 -37.48 14.49
C ALA A 48 -13.98 -37.00 13.50
N GLY A 49 -12.66 -37.14 13.71
CA GLY A 49 -11.87 -37.87 14.71
C GLY A 49 -10.64 -38.50 14.04
N ALA A 50 -9.47 -38.47 14.71
CA ALA A 50 -8.14 -39.05 14.38
C ALA A 50 -7.23 -38.21 13.44
N ARG A 51 -6.06 -37.68 13.84
CA ARG A 51 -4.80 -38.18 14.47
C ARG A 51 -3.79 -38.82 13.50
N THR A 52 -2.54 -38.30 13.59
CA THR A 52 -1.19 -38.91 13.35
C THR A 52 -0.82 -39.23 11.89
N THR A 53 0.38 -39.06 11.33
CA THR A 53 1.80 -38.82 11.74
C THR A 53 2.58 -38.50 10.44
N ALA A 54 3.41 -37.46 10.35
CA ALA A 54 4.88 -37.42 10.51
C ALA A 54 5.75 -38.14 9.43
N ALA A 55 6.86 -37.44 9.11
CA ALA A 55 8.09 -37.85 8.40
C ALA A 55 8.13 -37.62 6.86
N ALA A 56 9.24 -37.27 6.20
CA ALA A 56 10.54 -36.61 6.46
C ALA A 56 11.43 -36.93 5.23
N GLY A 57 12.39 -36.06 4.89
CA GLY A 57 13.54 -36.37 4.00
C GLY A 57 13.47 -35.63 2.65
N ALA A 58 14.19 -34.53 2.38
CA ALA A 58 15.62 -34.20 2.47
C ALA A 58 16.48 -34.64 1.26
N ALA A 59 16.96 -33.62 0.51
CA ALA A 59 18.26 -33.47 -0.17
C ALA A 59 18.63 -34.48 -1.30
N ALA A 60 19.52 -34.26 -2.27
CA ALA A 60 20.49 -33.23 -2.67
C ALA A 60 20.82 -33.52 -4.17
N ALA A 61 21.02 -32.53 -5.05
CA ALA A 61 22.31 -31.94 -5.47
C ALA A 61 23.28 -32.80 -6.32
N ALA A 62 23.93 -32.09 -7.27
CA ALA A 62 25.18 -32.37 -8.00
C ALA A 62 25.09 -33.23 -9.28
N ALA A 63 25.90 -33.06 -10.35
CA ALA A 63 26.84 -32.03 -10.81
C ALA A 63 27.44 -32.50 -12.16
N ALA A 64 28.10 -31.58 -12.88
CA ALA A 64 29.16 -31.78 -13.89
C ALA A 64 28.76 -32.45 -15.23
N GLY A 65 29.31 -32.09 -16.40
CA GLY A 65 30.40 -31.17 -16.74
C GLY A 65 30.99 -31.59 -18.10
N GLY A 66 31.58 -30.64 -18.83
CA GLY A 66 32.67 -30.89 -19.79
C GLY A 66 32.36 -30.71 -21.27
N GLY A 67 33.17 -29.88 -21.94
CA GLY A 67 33.05 -29.43 -23.33
C GLY A 67 33.91 -30.16 -24.37
N GLY A 68 33.97 -29.54 -25.56
CA GLY A 68 34.77 -29.90 -26.75
C GLY A 68 33.96 -29.60 -28.02
N ASP A 69 34.14 -28.45 -28.67
CA ASP A 69 35.11 -28.10 -29.74
C ASP A 69 34.58 -28.41 -31.17
N ARG A 70 34.39 -27.32 -31.91
CA ARG A 70 34.54 -27.09 -33.37
C ARG A 70 33.61 -27.66 -34.46
N ASP A 71 33.35 -26.71 -35.36
CA ASP A 71 33.05 -26.76 -36.79
C ASP A 71 31.61 -27.09 -37.24
N GLY A 72 31.04 -26.12 -37.95
CA GLY A 72 29.62 -26.04 -38.26
C GLY A 72 29.20 -26.82 -39.49
N GLU A 73 27.95 -27.28 -39.47
CA GLU A 73 27.12 -27.48 -40.64
C GLU A 73 25.63 -27.35 -40.26
N SER A 74 24.90 -26.67 -41.14
CA SER A 74 23.50 -26.90 -41.49
C SER A 74 22.41 -26.78 -40.42
N LEU A 75 21.50 -25.85 -40.70
CA LEU A 75 20.16 -25.71 -40.13
C LEU A 75 19.38 -27.03 -40.34
N LEU A 76 19.49 -27.98 -39.40
CA LEU A 76 18.64 -29.17 -39.38
C LEU A 76 17.47 -28.92 -38.43
N GLN A 77 16.30 -28.75 -39.04
CA GLN A 77 14.99 -28.89 -38.43
C GLN A 77 15.01 -30.14 -37.52
N LEU A 78 14.95 -29.94 -36.20
CA LEU A 78 14.80 -31.05 -35.26
C LEU A 78 13.50 -31.80 -35.61
N PRO A 79 13.52 -33.14 -35.71
CA PRO A 79 12.28 -33.89 -35.78
C PRO A 79 11.56 -33.69 -34.44
N HIS A 80 10.37 -33.10 -34.46
CA HIS A 80 9.45 -33.18 -33.33
C HIS A 80 9.13 -34.68 -33.14
N LEU A 81 9.90 -35.35 -32.30
CA LEU A 81 9.54 -36.66 -31.77
C LEU A 81 8.18 -36.48 -31.08
N PRO A 82 7.18 -37.31 -31.39
CA PRO A 82 5.91 -37.24 -30.70
C PRO A 82 6.17 -37.48 -29.22
N LEU A 83 5.77 -36.52 -28.39
CA LEU A 83 5.85 -36.63 -26.93
C LEU A 83 5.21 -37.95 -26.49
N SER A 84 5.85 -38.64 -25.55
CA SER A 84 5.30 -39.89 -25.04
C SER A 84 3.97 -39.62 -24.33
N SER A 85 3.11 -40.64 -24.22
CA SER A 85 1.85 -40.52 -23.49
C SER A 85 2.06 -40.11 -22.03
N ASP A 86 3.20 -40.47 -21.44
CA ASP A 86 3.57 -40.11 -20.07
C ASP A 86 3.98 -38.64 -19.94
N ASP A 87 4.70 -38.09 -20.94
CA ASP A 87 5.09 -36.67 -20.98
C ASP A 87 3.87 -35.74 -21.10
N ILE A 88 2.88 -36.14 -21.94
CA ILE A 88 1.64 -35.39 -22.11
C ILE A 88 0.82 -35.39 -20.81
N LEU A 89 0.77 -36.53 -20.11
CA LEU A 89 0.06 -36.66 -18.83
C LEU A 89 0.70 -35.79 -17.73
N MET A 90 2.05 -35.75 -17.68
CA MET A 90 2.78 -34.90 -16.74
C MET A 90 2.54 -33.41 -16.99
N LEU A 91 2.54 -32.97 -18.26
CA LEU A 91 2.27 -31.57 -18.62
C LEU A 91 0.84 -31.17 -18.27
N GLN A 92 -0.16 -32.02 -18.55
CA GLN A 92 -1.54 -31.76 -18.14
C GLN A 92 -1.69 -31.66 -16.62
N GLN A 93 -1.03 -32.53 -15.85
CA GLN A 93 -1.03 -32.42 -14.39
C GLN A 93 -0.34 -31.15 -13.88
N GLN A 94 0.74 -30.72 -14.53
CA GLN A 94 1.39 -29.45 -14.18
C GLN A 94 0.50 -28.24 -14.50
N GLU A 95 -0.19 -28.23 -15.63
CA GLU A 95 -1.15 -27.18 -15.99
C GLU A 95 -2.34 -27.15 -15.03
N GLU A 96 -2.90 -28.30 -14.65
CA GLU A 96 -3.97 -28.38 -13.65
C GLU A 96 -3.52 -27.92 -12.27
N GLN A 97 -2.31 -28.28 -11.85
CA GLN A 97 -1.72 -27.80 -10.58
C GLN A 97 -1.46 -26.30 -10.62
N GLN A 98 -0.98 -25.75 -11.74
CA GLN A 98 -0.81 -24.31 -11.93
C GLN A 98 -2.16 -23.58 -11.92
N GLN A 99 -3.19 -24.13 -12.55
CA GLN A 99 -4.54 -23.57 -12.54
C GLN A 99 -5.17 -23.64 -11.13
N GLN A 100 -4.98 -24.73 -10.39
CA GLN A 100 -5.43 -24.84 -9.01
C GLN A 100 -4.68 -23.88 -8.07
N GLN A 101 -3.36 -23.72 -8.24
CA GLN A 101 -2.60 -22.70 -7.53
C GLN A 101 -3.07 -21.29 -7.88
N GLN A 102 -3.34 -20.99 -9.15
CA GLN A 102 -3.93 -19.72 -9.56
C GLN A 102 -5.32 -19.50 -8.96
N GLN A 103 -6.19 -20.51 -8.93
CA GLN A 103 -7.51 -20.41 -8.31
C GLN A 103 -7.45 -20.24 -6.78
N GLN A 104 -6.51 -20.90 -6.11
CA GLN A 104 -6.29 -20.70 -4.67
C GLN A 104 -5.71 -19.30 -4.38
N GLN A 105 -4.79 -18.82 -5.22
CA GLN A 105 -4.31 -17.42 -5.15
C GLN A 105 -5.44 -16.41 -5.40
N GLN A 106 -6.42 -16.73 -6.25
CA GLN A 106 -7.57 -15.86 -6.50
C GLN A 106 -8.50 -15.71 -5.28
N HIS A 107 -8.59 -16.71 -4.38
CA HIS A 107 -9.44 -16.65 -3.18
C HIS A 107 -8.62 -16.58 -1.89
N TYR A 108 -7.91 -15.46 -1.70
CA TYR A 108 -7.19 -15.21 -0.44
C TYR A 108 -8.13 -14.89 0.75
N LEU A 109 -9.38 -14.47 0.46
CA LEU A 109 -10.47 -14.33 1.45
C LEU A 109 -11.49 -15.44 1.30
N ARG A 110 -12.02 -15.92 2.43
CA ARG A 110 -13.17 -16.84 2.41
C ARG A 110 -14.44 -16.09 1.98
N PRO A 111 -15.43 -16.78 1.37
CA PRO A 111 -16.68 -16.13 0.94
C PRO A 111 -17.42 -15.34 2.03
N GLN A 112 -17.41 -15.84 3.27
CA GLN A 112 -18.02 -15.14 4.41
C GLN A 112 -17.26 -13.87 4.79
N GLU A 113 -15.94 -13.85 4.63
CA GLU A 113 -15.11 -12.69 4.90
C GLU A 113 -15.30 -11.63 3.83
N LEU A 114 -15.40 -12.04 2.55
CA LEU A 114 -15.74 -11.15 1.45
C LEU A 114 -17.05 -10.40 1.71
N LEU A 115 -18.12 -11.14 2.02
CA LEU A 115 -19.43 -10.53 2.34
C LEU A 115 -19.34 -9.59 3.55
N ALA A 116 -18.60 -9.97 4.58
CA ALA A 116 -18.42 -9.13 5.76
C ALA A 116 -17.68 -7.82 5.45
N PHE A 117 -16.65 -7.88 4.59
CA PHE A 117 -15.94 -6.67 4.14
C PHE A 117 -16.78 -5.82 3.20
N ASP A 118 -17.63 -6.42 2.35
CA ASP A 118 -18.58 -5.67 1.52
C ASP A 118 -19.57 -4.88 2.40
N CYS A 119 -20.11 -5.48 3.47
CA CYS A 119 -20.95 -4.78 4.45
C CYS A 119 -20.21 -3.65 5.20
N ASP A 120 -18.94 -3.86 5.55
CA ASP A 120 -18.12 -2.83 6.19
C ASP A 120 -17.86 -1.65 5.25
N ILE A 121 -17.61 -1.92 3.96
CA ILE A 121 -17.46 -0.90 2.92
C ILE A 121 -18.75 -0.07 2.83
N GLU A 122 -19.91 -0.71 2.74
CA GLU A 122 -21.20 0.00 2.70
C GLU A 122 -21.45 0.86 3.95
N THR A 123 -20.96 0.42 5.11
CA THR A 123 -21.06 1.18 6.36
C THR A 123 -20.20 2.44 6.30
N ILE A 124 -18.94 2.29 5.87
CA ILE A 124 -17.99 3.39 5.77
C ILE A 124 -18.38 4.37 4.67
N LEU A 125 -18.91 3.92 3.54
CA LEU A 125 -19.45 4.79 2.47
C LEU A 125 -20.56 5.73 2.95
N LYS A 126 -21.26 5.38 4.04
CA LYS A 126 -22.24 6.23 4.72
C LYS A 126 -21.61 7.19 5.75
N CYS A 127 -20.27 7.31 5.75
CA CYS A 127 -19.47 8.05 6.72
C CYS A 127 -19.74 7.60 8.16
N LYS A 128 -19.82 6.28 8.39
CA LYS A 128 -20.02 5.71 9.73
C LYS A 128 -18.81 4.89 10.14
N PRO A 129 -18.21 5.15 11.32
CA PRO A 129 -17.03 4.42 11.76
C PRO A 129 -17.38 2.96 12.09
N LEU A 130 -16.43 2.06 11.82
CA LEU A 130 -16.54 0.67 12.23
C LEU A 130 -16.26 0.51 13.73
N LYS A 131 -16.75 -0.61 14.28
CA LYS A 131 -16.38 -1.03 15.64
C LYS A 131 -14.90 -1.38 15.70
N GLU A 132 -14.26 -1.12 16.83
CA GLU A 132 -12.82 -1.40 17.06
C GLU A 132 -12.43 -2.85 16.70
N GLN A 133 -13.26 -3.84 17.04
CA GLN A 133 -13.00 -5.24 16.69
C GLN A 133 -12.92 -5.48 15.17
N ARG A 134 -13.77 -4.79 14.38
CA ARG A 134 -13.73 -4.86 12.91
C ARG A 134 -12.49 -4.16 12.36
N VAL A 135 -12.14 -2.99 12.90
CA VAL A 135 -10.91 -2.26 12.52
C VAL A 135 -9.67 -3.11 12.81
N LYS A 136 -9.62 -3.79 13.97
CA LYS A 136 -8.53 -4.71 14.30
C LYS A 136 -8.42 -5.85 13.29
N LEU A 137 -9.53 -6.52 12.97
CA LEU A 137 -9.55 -7.62 11.99
C LEU A 137 -9.09 -7.15 10.62
N LEU A 138 -9.55 -5.97 10.19
CA LEU A 138 -9.12 -5.33 8.95
C LEU A 138 -7.61 -5.09 8.95
N CYS A 139 -7.06 -4.53 10.02
CA CYS A 139 -5.63 -4.27 10.13
C CYS A 139 -4.81 -5.57 10.10
N ASP A 140 -5.30 -6.64 10.73
CA ASP A 140 -4.62 -7.93 10.73
C ASP A 140 -4.61 -8.54 9.31
N LYS A 141 -5.75 -8.51 8.60
CA LYS A 141 -5.83 -8.95 7.19
C LYS A 141 -5.01 -8.10 6.24
N LEU A 142 -4.98 -6.79 6.46
CA LEU A 142 -4.16 -5.90 5.65
C LEU A 142 -2.67 -6.19 5.85
N LYS A 143 -2.19 -6.47 7.07
CA LYS A 143 -0.79 -6.85 7.27
C LYS A 143 -0.41 -8.14 6.56
N GLU A 144 -1.27 -9.15 6.57
CA GLU A 144 -1.03 -10.40 5.82
C GLU A 144 -0.73 -10.08 4.35
N ILE A 145 -1.50 -9.17 3.75
CA ILE A 145 -1.29 -8.69 2.37
C ILE A 145 0.02 -7.91 2.24
N LEU A 146 0.21 -6.90 3.08
CA LEU A 146 1.35 -5.97 2.97
C LEU A 146 2.69 -6.63 3.31
N MET A 147 2.72 -7.71 4.09
CA MET A 147 3.93 -8.47 4.39
C MET A 147 4.51 -9.16 3.15
N GLU A 148 3.67 -9.52 2.19
CA GLU A 148 4.08 -10.14 0.93
C GLU A 148 4.50 -9.09 -0.12
N GLU A 149 4.17 -7.83 0.12
CA GLU A 149 4.44 -6.73 -0.80
C GLU A 149 5.85 -6.14 -0.57
N GLY A 150 6.61 -5.89 -1.64
CA GLY A 150 7.90 -5.19 -1.58
C GLY A 150 7.78 -3.69 -1.32
N ASN A 151 8.92 -3.00 -1.10
CA ASN A 151 8.91 -1.54 -0.89
C ASN A 151 8.53 -0.74 -2.13
N VAL A 152 8.76 -1.30 -3.32
CA VAL A 152 8.44 -0.71 -4.62
C VAL A 152 7.36 -1.59 -5.27
N GLN A 153 6.13 -1.11 -5.31
CA GLN A 153 5.01 -1.86 -5.89
C GLN A 153 4.90 -1.67 -7.40
N PRO A 154 4.92 -2.74 -8.21
CA PRO A 154 4.65 -2.63 -9.64
C PRO A 154 3.16 -2.30 -9.86
N VAL A 155 2.89 -1.34 -10.74
CA VAL A 155 1.52 -0.90 -11.07
C VAL A 155 1.34 -0.88 -12.59
N ASN A 156 0.31 -1.56 -13.07
CA ASN A 156 -0.03 -1.61 -14.49
C ASN A 156 -1.13 -0.59 -14.81
N THR A 157 -1.08 -0.02 -16.01
CA THR A 157 -2.12 0.82 -16.58
C THR A 157 -3.28 -0.02 -17.13
N PRO A 158 -4.52 0.51 -17.17
CA PRO A 158 -4.94 1.82 -16.68
C PRO A 158 -4.99 1.88 -15.14
N VAL A 159 -4.56 3.01 -14.57
CA VAL A 159 -4.61 3.29 -13.12
C VAL A 159 -4.93 4.76 -12.86
N THR A 160 -5.74 5.02 -11.84
CA THR A 160 -6.00 6.36 -11.30
C THR A 160 -5.07 6.61 -10.11
N VAL A 161 -4.22 7.62 -10.21
CA VAL A 161 -3.31 8.03 -9.14
C VAL A 161 -3.99 9.07 -8.25
N VAL A 162 -3.93 8.85 -6.95
CA VAL A 162 -4.59 9.68 -5.93
C VAL A 162 -3.53 10.18 -4.96
N GLY A 163 -3.42 11.50 -4.80
CA GLY A 163 -2.55 12.15 -3.81
C GLY A 163 -3.19 12.21 -2.43
N ASP A 164 -2.84 13.24 -1.66
CA ASP A 164 -3.24 13.42 -0.27
C ASP A 164 -4.76 13.44 -0.09
N ILE A 165 -5.24 12.76 0.96
CA ILE A 165 -6.65 12.72 1.35
C ILE A 165 -6.89 13.53 2.62
N HIS A 166 -5.98 13.45 3.60
CA HIS A 166 -6.03 14.20 4.86
C HIS A 166 -7.41 14.19 5.55
N GLY A 167 -8.04 13.02 5.63
CA GLY A 167 -9.35 12.88 6.29
C GLY A 167 -10.51 13.65 5.64
N GLN A 168 -10.37 14.09 4.38
CA GLN A 168 -11.42 14.77 3.62
C GLN A 168 -12.37 13.76 2.95
N PHE A 169 -13.20 13.09 3.75
CA PHE A 169 -14.01 11.96 3.28
C PHE A 169 -14.99 12.33 2.16
N HIS A 170 -15.61 13.50 2.21
CA HIS A 170 -16.56 13.93 1.19
C HIS A 170 -15.90 14.19 -0.16
N ASP A 171 -14.68 14.73 -0.16
CA ASP A 171 -13.89 14.94 -1.37
C ASP A 171 -13.43 13.61 -1.96
N LEU A 172 -13.03 12.65 -1.12
CA LEU A 172 -12.74 11.27 -1.54
C LEU A 172 -13.96 10.62 -2.21
N MET A 173 -15.17 10.83 -1.69
CA MET A 173 -16.39 10.32 -2.32
C MET A 173 -16.66 10.98 -3.67
N GLN A 174 -16.39 12.29 -3.78
CA GLN A 174 -16.53 13.01 -5.03
C GLN A 174 -15.52 12.53 -6.07
N MET A 175 -14.28 12.25 -5.67
CA MET A 175 -13.26 11.64 -6.52
C MET A 175 -13.73 10.30 -7.09
N PHE A 176 -14.31 9.41 -6.27
CA PHE A 176 -14.85 8.15 -6.76
C PHE A 176 -16.03 8.31 -7.74
N LYS A 177 -16.84 9.36 -7.60
CA LYS A 177 -17.89 9.64 -8.59
C LYS A 177 -17.31 10.07 -9.94
N CYS A 178 -16.22 10.82 -9.94
CA CYS A 178 -15.57 11.31 -11.16
C CYS A 178 -14.72 10.21 -11.84
N ALA A 179 -13.90 9.50 -11.05
CA ALA A 179 -12.96 8.50 -11.57
C ALA A 179 -13.62 7.13 -11.80
N GLY A 180 -14.74 6.84 -11.13
CA GLY A 180 -15.33 5.51 -11.03
C GLY A 180 -14.92 4.77 -9.75
N THR A 181 -15.37 3.53 -9.59
CA THR A 181 -15.13 2.72 -8.39
C THR A 181 -14.56 1.34 -8.74
N CYS A 182 -13.93 0.69 -7.77
CA CYS A 182 -13.62 -0.73 -7.89
C CYS A 182 -14.90 -1.57 -7.99
N PRO A 183 -14.87 -2.70 -8.73
CA PRO A 183 -13.71 -3.28 -9.40
C PRO A 183 -13.41 -2.72 -10.81
N SER A 184 -14.18 -1.76 -11.32
CA SER A 184 -14.04 -1.28 -12.70
C SER A 184 -12.76 -0.47 -12.94
N VAL A 185 -12.22 0.17 -11.90
CA VAL A 185 -11.06 1.07 -11.96
C VAL A 185 -9.99 0.61 -10.98
N ASN A 186 -8.72 0.71 -11.40
CA ASN A 186 -7.56 0.46 -10.54
C ASN A 186 -7.09 1.78 -9.93
N PHE A 187 -6.66 1.75 -8.67
CA PHE A 187 -6.18 2.93 -7.96
C PHE A 187 -4.79 2.74 -7.39
N LEU A 188 -3.99 3.81 -7.44
CA LEU A 188 -2.75 3.97 -6.69
C LEU A 188 -2.92 5.17 -5.75
N PHE A 189 -2.91 4.91 -4.44
CA PHE A 189 -2.97 5.97 -3.43
C PHE A 189 -1.57 6.27 -2.88
N LEU A 190 -1.15 7.53 -2.97
CA LEU A 190 0.21 7.98 -2.68
C LEU A 190 0.51 8.24 -1.20
N GLY A 191 -0.44 8.03 -0.29
CA GLY A 191 -0.25 8.23 1.16
C GLY A 191 -1.14 9.33 1.72
N ASP A 192 -0.86 9.75 2.95
CA ASP A 192 -1.53 10.87 3.64
C ASP A 192 -3.06 10.71 3.70
N TYR A 193 -3.46 9.56 4.24
CA TYR A 193 -4.85 9.19 4.44
C TYR A 193 -5.45 9.90 5.65
N VAL A 194 -4.61 10.17 6.64
CA VAL A 194 -4.98 10.71 7.95
C VAL A 194 -4.47 12.14 8.15
N ASP A 195 -4.90 12.71 9.28
CA ASP A 195 -4.54 14.05 9.77
C ASP A 195 -5.27 15.19 9.04
N ARG A 196 -5.31 16.38 9.69
CA ARG A 196 -5.99 17.63 9.30
C ARG A 196 -7.53 17.56 9.20
N GLY A 197 -8.11 16.50 8.64
CA GLY A 197 -9.56 16.32 8.48
C GLY A 197 -10.25 15.56 9.61
N PHE A 198 -11.52 15.91 9.87
CA PHE A 198 -12.35 15.31 10.92
C PHE A 198 -12.70 13.83 10.66
N ASN A 199 -12.65 13.38 9.39
CA ASN A 199 -13.03 12.02 8.98
C ASN A 199 -11.82 11.15 8.60
N SER A 200 -10.68 11.39 9.25
CA SER A 200 -9.44 10.62 9.06
C SER A 200 -9.64 9.12 9.24
N LEU A 201 -10.44 8.70 10.23
CA LEU A 201 -10.69 7.27 10.47
C LEU A 201 -11.47 6.65 9.31
N GLU A 202 -12.52 7.30 8.84
CA GLU A 202 -13.36 6.81 7.74
C GLU A 202 -12.54 6.73 6.44
N CYS A 203 -11.71 7.73 6.14
CA CYS A 203 -10.83 7.73 4.96
C CYS A 203 -9.86 6.54 4.99
N VAL A 204 -9.05 6.40 6.04
CA VAL A 204 -8.05 5.33 6.11
C VAL A 204 -8.70 3.95 6.15
N THR A 205 -9.83 3.82 6.85
CA THR A 205 -10.57 2.55 6.91
C THR A 205 -11.13 2.18 5.55
N LEU A 206 -11.64 3.14 4.77
CA LEU A 206 -12.14 2.87 3.42
C LEU A 206 -11.01 2.39 2.50
N VAL A 207 -9.88 3.11 2.48
CA VAL A 207 -8.72 2.74 1.66
C VAL A 207 -8.23 1.34 2.01
N PHE A 208 -8.16 1.01 3.30
CA PHE A 208 -7.76 -0.32 3.77
C PHE A 208 -8.77 -1.41 3.39
N LEU A 209 -10.07 -1.15 3.54
CA LEU A 209 -11.12 -2.08 3.12
C LEU A 209 -11.05 -2.35 1.62
N LEU A 210 -10.83 -1.31 0.80
CA LEU A 210 -10.68 -1.46 -0.64
C LEU A 210 -9.40 -2.24 -0.98
N LYS A 211 -8.27 -1.98 -0.30
CA LYS A 211 -7.02 -2.74 -0.48
C LYS A 211 -7.19 -4.21 -0.14
N VAL A 212 -7.87 -4.52 0.96
CA VAL A 212 -8.22 -5.90 1.27
C VAL A 212 -9.16 -6.39 0.16
N ARG A 213 -10.37 -5.89 0.06
CA ARG A 213 -11.39 -6.42 -0.85
C ARG A 213 -10.96 -6.58 -2.32
N TYR A 214 -10.08 -5.70 -2.82
CA TYR A 214 -9.59 -5.67 -4.19
C TYR A 214 -8.06 -5.62 -4.26
N ARG A 215 -7.39 -6.57 -3.59
CA ARG A 215 -5.92 -6.68 -3.45
C ARG A 215 -5.09 -6.28 -4.67
N HIS A 216 -5.46 -6.77 -5.86
CA HIS A 216 -4.72 -6.56 -7.10
C HIS A 216 -5.10 -5.28 -7.87
N ARG A 217 -6.16 -4.58 -7.45
CA ARG A 217 -6.65 -3.35 -8.11
C ARG A 217 -6.35 -2.08 -7.33
N ILE A 218 -6.07 -2.23 -6.04
CA ILE A 218 -5.75 -1.12 -5.14
C ILE A 218 -4.29 -1.26 -4.72
N THR A 219 -3.49 -0.26 -5.04
CA THR A 219 -2.13 -0.11 -4.53
C THR A 219 -2.11 1.07 -3.57
N ILE A 220 -1.47 0.89 -2.41
CA ILE A 220 -1.36 1.90 -1.37
C ILE A 220 0.11 1.99 -0.96
N ILE A 221 0.61 3.21 -0.77
CA ILE A 221 1.96 3.46 -0.26
C ILE A 221 1.88 4.34 0.98
N ARG A 222 2.98 4.40 1.75
CA ARG A 222 3.07 5.14 2.99
C ARG A 222 3.26 6.63 2.71
N GLY A 223 2.49 7.51 3.34
CA GLY A 223 2.79 8.94 3.45
C GLY A 223 3.52 9.27 4.76
N ASN A 224 3.95 10.52 4.93
CA ASN A 224 4.58 10.95 6.17
C ASN A 224 3.58 10.99 7.34
N HIS A 225 2.31 11.27 7.08
CA HIS A 225 1.27 11.28 8.11
C HIS A 225 0.93 9.88 8.65
N GLU A 226 1.28 8.80 7.94
CA GLU A 226 1.22 7.41 8.42
C GLU A 226 2.39 7.05 9.35
N SER A 227 2.60 7.89 10.36
CA SER A 227 3.61 7.77 11.42
C SER A 227 2.95 7.90 12.80
N ARG A 228 3.51 7.23 13.81
CA ARG A 228 3.03 7.34 15.20
C ARG A 228 3.25 8.74 15.76
N GLN A 229 4.29 9.42 15.30
CA GLN A 229 4.62 10.77 15.75
C GLN A 229 3.58 11.81 15.29
N ILE A 230 3.08 11.67 14.06
CA ILE A 230 2.15 12.63 13.45
C ILE A 230 0.69 12.28 13.75
N THR A 231 0.31 10.99 13.70
CA THR A 231 -1.08 10.59 13.94
C THR A 231 -1.47 10.78 15.42
N GLN A 232 -1.98 11.96 15.77
CA GLN A 232 -2.34 12.31 17.15
C GLN A 232 -3.85 12.48 17.42
N VAL A 233 -4.71 12.32 16.41
CA VAL A 233 -6.14 12.71 16.51
C VAL A 233 -7.10 11.52 16.47
N GLY A 234 -8.05 11.49 17.41
CA GLY A 234 -9.26 10.64 17.37
C GLY A 234 -9.04 9.12 17.45
N LEU A 235 -10.04 8.35 16.96
CA LEU A 235 -9.97 6.89 16.83
C LEU A 235 -8.92 6.44 15.79
N ALA A 236 -8.50 7.32 14.87
CA ALA A 236 -7.38 7.05 13.98
C ALA A 236 -6.09 6.73 14.76
N ARG A 237 -5.94 7.20 16.01
CA ARG A 237 -4.85 6.79 16.92
C ARG A 237 -4.81 5.29 17.23
N GLN A 238 -5.91 4.57 17.05
CA GLN A 238 -5.92 3.11 17.23
C GLN A 238 -5.22 2.39 16.08
N VAL A 239 -5.24 2.94 14.86
CA VAL A 239 -4.62 2.35 13.68
C VAL A 239 -3.09 2.22 13.84
N PRO A 240 -2.35 3.25 14.29
CA PRO A 240 -0.95 3.13 14.68
C PRO A 240 -0.68 2.12 15.80
N ARG A 241 -1.63 1.90 16.74
CA ARG A 241 -1.46 0.87 17.79
C ARG A 241 -1.38 -0.52 17.20
N TYR A 242 -2.03 -0.75 16.07
CA TYR A 242 -1.91 -2.01 15.35
C TYR A 242 -0.64 -2.06 14.49
N ARG A 243 0.20 -1.03 14.43
CA ARG A 243 1.46 -0.99 13.66
C ARG A 243 1.28 -1.31 12.17
N VAL A 244 0.09 -1.14 11.61
CA VAL A 244 -0.18 -1.46 10.19
C VAL A 244 0.54 -0.51 9.23
N PHE A 245 0.72 0.75 9.63
CA PHE A 245 1.47 1.74 8.85
C PHE A 245 2.94 1.34 8.62
N ASP A 246 3.55 0.59 9.55
CA ASP A 246 4.93 0.08 9.40
C ASP A 246 5.06 -0.88 8.19
N TYR A 247 3.96 -1.47 7.71
CA TYR A 247 3.98 -2.45 6.62
C TYR A 247 3.69 -1.82 5.25
N LEU A 248 3.23 -0.56 5.20
CA LEU A 248 2.91 0.12 3.94
C LEU A 248 4.17 0.26 3.05
N PRO A 249 4.11 -0.14 1.77
CA PRO A 249 5.19 0.09 0.81
C PRO A 249 5.60 1.56 0.76
N LEU A 250 6.86 1.83 0.39
CA LEU A 250 7.41 3.19 0.37
C LEU A 250 7.17 3.90 -0.97
N SER A 251 6.94 3.14 -2.04
CA SER A 251 6.78 3.68 -3.39
C SER A 251 6.08 2.70 -4.32
N ALA A 252 5.68 3.21 -5.48
CA ALA A 252 5.18 2.43 -6.61
C ALA A 252 5.98 2.73 -7.88
N LEU A 253 5.90 1.82 -8.86
CA LEU A 253 6.50 1.96 -10.17
C LEU A 253 5.47 1.62 -11.25
N ILE A 254 4.98 2.65 -11.94
CA ILE A 254 3.96 2.49 -12.99
C ILE A 254 4.64 2.11 -14.31
N GLU A 255 4.23 0.99 -14.91
CA GLU A 255 4.76 0.46 -16.20
C GLU A 255 6.28 0.30 -16.24
N GLY A 256 6.93 0.15 -15.09
CA GLY A 256 8.40 0.11 -15.02
C GLY A 256 9.08 1.44 -15.33
N GLN A 257 8.32 2.54 -15.48
CA GLN A 257 8.82 3.81 -16.02
C GLN A 257 8.64 4.98 -15.05
N ILE A 258 7.50 5.08 -14.37
CA ILE A 258 7.18 6.23 -13.52
C ILE A 258 7.33 5.82 -12.06
N PHE A 259 8.37 6.32 -11.40
CA PHE A 259 8.59 6.14 -9.97
C PHE A 259 7.68 7.08 -9.18
N CYS A 260 6.93 6.53 -8.23
CA CYS A 260 5.96 7.24 -7.42
C CYS A 260 6.24 7.02 -5.93
N PRO A 261 7.14 7.81 -5.32
CA PRO A 261 7.19 7.95 -3.88
C PRO A 261 5.99 8.81 -3.41
N HIS A 262 5.81 8.94 -2.09
CA HIS A 262 4.83 9.88 -1.55
C HIS A 262 5.27 11.33 -1.81
N ALA A 263 6.53 11.63 -1.54
CA ALA A 263 7.10 12.97 -1.65
C ALA A 263 8.15 13.03 -2.77
N GLY A 264 9.44 13.07 -2.43
CA GLY A 264 10.55 13.23 -3.40
C GLY A 264 11.58 12.11 -3.34
N LEU A 265 12.78 12.37 -3.89
CA LEU A 265 13.89 11.43 -3.87
C LEU A 265 14.80 11.67 -2.64
N SER A 266 15.83 10.82 -2.52
CA SER A 266 16.88 10.92 -1.50
C SER A 266 18.25 11.00 -2.16
N PRO A 267 19.18 11.83 -1.66
CA PRO A 267 20.57 11.83 -2.13
C PRO A 267 21.30 10.51 -1.82
N GLN A 268 20.75 9.68 -0.93
CA GLN A 268 21.32 8.38 -0.55
C GLN A 268 20.76 7.21 -1.38
N LEU A 269 19.81 7.48 -2.30
CA LEU A 269 19.17 6.48 -3.14
C LEU A 269 19.48 6.77 -4.61
N ASP A 270 20.33 5.94 -5.20
CA ASP A 270 20.78 6.04 -6.58
C ASP A 270 20.17 4.97 -7.52
N SER A 271 19.35 4.07 -6.97
CA SER A 271 18.74 2.97 -7.69
C SER A 271 17.42 2.51 -7.04
N LEU A 272 16.54 1.89 -7.84
CA LEU A 272 15.31 1.29 -7.32
C LEU A 272 15.60 0.10 -6.39
N ASP A 273 16.71 -0.58 -6.60
CA ASP A 273 17.14 -1.68 -5.72
C ASP A 273 17.53 -1.19 -4.34
N ALA A 274 18.14 -0.01 -4.22
CA ALA A 274 18.38 0.63 -2.92
C ALA A 274 17.05 0.89 -2.17
N VAL A 275 16.01 1.33 -2.87
CA VAL A 275 14.66 1.51 -2.28
C VAL A 275 14.08 0.16 -1.83
N ARG A 276 14.22 -0.89 -2.66
CA ARG A 276 13.76 -2.26 -2.33
C ARG A 276 14.44 -2.83 -1.09
N ALA A 277 15.69 -2.46 -0.84
CA ALA A 277 16.48 -2.93 0.29
C ALA A 277 16.19 -2.23 1.63
N LEU A 278 15.46 -1.09 1.63
CA LEU A 278 15.16 -0.35 2.86
C LEU A 278 14.35 -1.19 3.87
N GLN A 279 14.72 -1.11 5.14
CA GLN A 279 13.94 -1.74 6.19
C GLN A 279 12.74 -0.86 6.57
N ARG A 280 11.57 -1.11 5.99
CA ARG A 280 10.39 -0.26 6.21
C ARG A 280 9.58 -0.55 7.49
N HIS A 281 9.74 -1.74 8.08
CA HIS A 281 8.95 -2.26 9.21
C HIS A 281 9.27 -1.61 10.57
N GLN A 282 9.29 -0.28 10.60
CA GLN A 282 9.67 0.55 11.73
C GLN A 282 8.95 1.90 11.69
N GLU A 283 9.14 2.71 12.74
CA GLU A 283 8.75 4.11 12.70
C GLU A 283 9.57 4.83 11.64
N VAL A 284 8.98 5.85 11.00
CA VAL A 284 9.73 6.73 10.11
C VAL A 284 10.87 7.38 10.92
N PRO A 285 12.15 7.17 10.54
CA PRO A 285 13.27 7.84 11.18
C PRO A 285 13.21 9.35 10.99
N HIS A 286 13.91 10.11 11.84
CA HIS A 286 14.00 11.57 11.69
C HIS A 286 14.87 12.00 10.50
N GLU A 287 15.76 11.14 10.02
CA GLU A 287 16.67 11.39 8.90
C GLU A 287 16.94 10.11 8.10
N GLY A 288 17.49 10.26 6.90
CA GLY A 288 17.91 9.16 6.03
C GLY A 288 16.89 8.81 4.94
N PRO A 289 17.19 7.79 4.12
CA PRO A 289 16.53 7.58 2.83
C PRO A 289 15.02 7.33 2.93
N MET A 290 14.57 6.66 4.00
CA MET A 290 13.14 6.46 4.24
C MET A 290 12.43 7.76 4.64
N CYS A 291 13.10 8.64 5.39
CA CYS A 291 12.56 9.96 5.73
C CYS A 291 12.43 10.81 4.47
N ASP A 292 13.48 10.85 3.65
CA ASP A 292 13.54 11.65 2.43
C ASP A 292 12.43 11.28 1.43
N LEU A 293 12.19 9.98 1.19
CA LEU A 293 11.10 9.53 0.31
C LEU A 293 9.69 10.00 0.74
N LEU A 294 9.52 10.32 2.03
CA LEU A 294 8.25 10.73 2.61
C LEU A 294 8.16 12.24 2.86
N TRP A 295 9.28 12.97 2.83
CA TRP A 295 9.32 14.38 3.25
C TRP A 295 9.99 15.34 2.28
N SER A 296 10.74 14.84 1.28
CA SER A 296 11.43 15.70 0.32
C SER A 296 10.44 16.43 -0.60
N ASP A 297 10.68 17.71 -0.86
CA ASP A 297 9.86 18.53 -1.76
C ASP A 297 10.67 18.90 -3.02
N PRO A 298 10.01 19.10 -4.18
CA PRO A 298 10.67 19.69 -5.34
C PRO A 298 10.96 21.19 -5.12
N GLU A 299 12.07 21.70 -5.67
CA GLU A 299 12.46 23.11 -5.65
C GLU A 299 13.13 23.51 -6.97
N ASP A 300 12.48 24.38 -7.74
CA ASP A 300 12.88 24.69 -9.11
C ASP A 300 14.12 25.58 -9.21
N GLN A 301 14.43 26.34 -8.15
CA GLN A 301 15.49 27.35 -8.16
C GLN A 301 16.84 26.83 -7.65
N LEU A 302 16.90 25.58 -7.17
CA LEU A 302 18.10 24.95 -6.62
C LEU A 302 18.78 24.04 -7.65
N GLU A 303 20.09 24.18 -7.78
CA GLU A 303 20.93 23.17 -8.44
C GLU A 303 21.34 22.12 -7.41
N GLY A 304 20.79 20.91 -7.50
CA GLY A 304 21.10 19.80 -6.61
C GLY A 304 20.19 19.71 -5.39
N TRP A 305 20.78 19.43 -4.22
CA TRP A 305 20.05 19.15 -2.98
C TRP A 305 20.11 20.32 -1.98
N GLY A 306 18.98 20.65 -1.36
CA GLY A 306 18.88 21.60 -0.25
C GLY A 306 18.27 20.96 0.99
N VAL A 307 18.54 21.48 2.19
CA VAL A 307 17.88 21.00 3.41
C VAL A 307 16.45 21.56 3.47
N SER A 308 15.46 20.71 3.71
CA SER A 308 14.07 21.14 3.81
C SER A 308 13.81 21.94 5.09
N PRO A 309 13.06 23.07 5.05
CA PRO A 309 12.67 23.85 6.21
C PRO A 309 11.62 23.13 7.06
N ARG A 310 11.07 22.01 6.59
CA ARG A 310 10.21 21.12 7.40
C ARG A 310 10.98 20.47 8.56
N GLY A 311 12.31 20.52 8.54
CA GLY A 311 13.17 19.86 9.53
C GLY A 311 13.35 18.36 9.28
N ALA A 312 12.89 17.86 8.13
CA ALA A 312 13.02 16.48 7.64
C ALA A 312 12.97 16.49 6.10
N GLY A 313 13.74 15.61 5.45
CA GLY A 313 13.84 15.51 3.99
C GLY A 313 14.68 16.61 3.33
N PHE A 314 14.66 16.63 1.99
CA PHE A 314 15.45 17.56 1.17
C PHE A 314 14.60 18.32 0.15
N TYR A 315 15.12 19.44 -0.32
CA TYR A 315 14.72 20.04 -1.59
C TYR A 315 15.51 19.41 -2.72
N GLU A 316 14.82 19.07 -3.81
CA GLU A 316 15.44 18.57 -5.04
C GLU A 316 14.88 19.28 -6.26
N ARG A 317 15.69 19.54 -7.28
CA ARG A 317 15.20 20.08 -8.54
C ARG A 317 14.15 19.19 -9.19
N MET A 318 13.02 19.79 -9.59
CA MET A 318 12.01 19.09 -10.39
C MET A 318 12.56 18.80 -11.80
N VAL A 319 12.89 17.55 -12.10
CA VAL A 319 13.16 17.11 -13.49
C VAL A 319 11.84 16.67 -14.13
N CYS A 320 10.99 17.64 -14.46
CA CYS A 320 9.86 17.40 -15.35
C CYS A 320 10.39 17.20 -16.77
N SER A 321 10.35 15.95 -17.27
CA SER A 321 10.95 15.46 -18.51
C SER A 321 12.40 14.98 -18.36
N ALA A 322 12.55 13.66 -18.26
CA ALA A 322 13.76 13.01 -18.71
C ALA A 322 13.80 13.15 -20.24
N SER A 323 14.58 14.10 -20.76
CA SER A 323 15.19 13.87 -22.06
C SER A 323 15.96 12.55 -21.96
N PRO A 324 15.92 11.64 -22.97
CA PRO A 324 16.58 10.33 -22.89
C PRO A 324 18.07 10.39 -22.53
N GLU A 325 18.69 11.56 -22.65
CA GLU A 325 20.10 11.84 -22.37
C GLU A 325 20.39 12.19 -20.89
N LEU A 326 19.38 12.53 -20.09
CA LEU A 326 19.53 12.85 -18.65
C LEU A 326 19.29 11.65 -17.72
N ILE A 327 18.81 10.52 -18.25
CA ILE A 327 18.95 9.21 -17.60
C ILE A 327 20.38 8.73 -17.85
N ASN A 328 21.34 9.37 -17.18
CA ASN A 328 22.73 8.98 -17.26
C ASN A 328 22.90 7.63 -16.55
N SER A 329 23.01 6.56 -17.35
CA SER A 329 23.58 5.21 -17.12
C SER A 329 23.40 4.44 -15.79
N SER A 330 22.71 4.96 -14.77
CA SER A 330 22.61 4.38 -13.43
C SER A 330 21.20 3.90 -13.08
N TRP A 331 20.22 4.14 -13.96
CA TRP A 331 18.81 3.78 -13.77
C TRP A 331 18.26 2.91 -14.92
N ARG A 332 19.10 2.01 -15.46
CA ARG A 332 18.66 0.91 -16.32
C ARG A 332 18.62 -0.40 -15.55
#